data_AF-A0A969ASW7-F1
#
_entry.id   AF-A0A969ASW7-F1
#
_cell.length_a   1.000
_cell.length_b   1.000
_cell.length_c   1.000
_cell.angle_alpha   90.00
_cell.angle_beta   90.00
_cell.angle_gamma   90.00
#
_symmetry.space_group_name_H-M   'P 1'
#
loop_
_entity.id
_entity.type
_entity.pdbx_description
1 polymer ?
#
loop_
_entity_poly.entity_id
_entity_poly.type
_entity_poly.pdbx_seq_one_letter_code
_entity_poly.pdbx_strand_id
1 'polypeptide(L)'
;MKAQELKFILFQKVRWGSVVAIASRYWQFVGFDAAGRRRIEVLETAKGYFEPWIEELERSHPNSIESDAFVQSQLWKTAQIQDQCFDPKSNQPPVLNLRCCVSHLIEQSCIQLAQQFGETYHFQAQDLMPLVLDSNSRMSSRHLGHYESLTTKILSTFNPRQGNLGTWATRLVRNNHRVSEFFLDHGLYMITDWAILNDTTPKQAQKFLSEVQTLTPYEVKVSCYLLRAFHQIYRKDRDLSSKKGRCYPPTADQLTRMIVVLKTWEVSTLNFEAGSEAVVLSQLQTLARQLRQYRILRRGGAPNLDSLDAVGSADGGRAAICGRVSHGNGEGSSHIFGSISGGFKTEFR
;
A
#
# COMPACT_ATOMS: atom_id res chain seq x y z
N MET A 1 32.46 5.44 -47.29
CA MET A 1 32.84 4.82 -45.99
C MET A 1 32.82 5.80 -44.82
N LYS A 2 33.58 6.90 -44.81
CA LYS A 2 33.67 7.83 -43.66
C LYS A 2 32.34 8.40 -43.14
N ALA A 3 31.35 8.63 -44.02
CA ALA A 3 30.03 9.14 -43.62
C ALA A 3 29.13 8.11 -42.92
N GLN A 4 29.33 6.81 -43.16
CA GLN A 4 28.59 5.75 -42.47
C GLN A 4 29.19 5.47 -41.08
N GLU A 5 30.52 5.52 -40.94
CA GLU A 5 31.20 5.46 -39.64
C GLU A 5 30.82 6.63 -38.73
N LEU A 6 30.77 7.86 -39.26
CA LEU A 6 30.35 9.03 -38.49
C LEU A 6 28.89 8.94 -38.01
N LYS A 7 27.97 8.41 -38.83
CA LYS A 7 26.58 8.17 -38.43
C LYS A 7 26.47 7.08 -37.37
N PHE A 8 27.28 6.04 -37.46
CA PHE A 8 27.34 4.96 -36.47
C PHE A 8 27.88 5.47 -35.11
N ILE A 9 28.93 6.29 -35.12
CA ILE A 9 29.52 6.90 -33.91
C ILE A 9 28.54 7.88 -33.25
N LEU A 10 27.86 8.72 -34.03
CA LEU A 10 26.83 9.64 -33.50
C LEU A 10 25.63 8.88 -32.93
N PHE A 11 25.18 7.82 -33.61
CA PHE A 11 24.11 6.96 -33.11
C PHE A 11 24.50 6.27 -31.81
N GLN A 12 25.71 5.70 -31.73
CA GLN A 12 26.23 5.11 -30.50
C GLN A 12 26.39 6.14 -29.37
N LYS A 13 26.82 7.37 -29.65
CA LYS A 13 27.00 8.42 -28.64
C LYS A 13 25.68 8.98 -28.09
N VAL A 14 24.67 9.15 -28.95
CA VAL A 14 23.29 9.53 -28.53
C VAL A 14 22.65 8.38 -27.76
N ARG A 15 22.85 7.14 -28.20
CA ARG A 15 22.40 5.93 -27.51
C ARG A 15 23.04 5.79 -26.14
N TRP A 16 24.35 6.00 -26.04
CA TRP A 16 25.08 6.06 -24.77
C TRP A 16 24.54 7.15 -23.85
N GLY A 17 24.23 8.35 -24.37
CA GLY A 17 23.62 9.42 -23.58
C GLY A 17 22.26 9.03 -22.95
N SER A 18 21.44 8.26 -23.67
CA SER A 18 20.16 7.73 -23.18
C SER A 18 20.35 6.60 -22.16
N VAL A 19 21.29 5.69 -22.43
CA VAL A 19 21.66 4.59 -21.51
C VAL A 19 22.24 5.14 -20.21
N VAL A 20 23.10 6.17 -20.26
CA VAL A 20 23.73 6.80 -19.09
C VAL A 20 22.70 7.44 -18.15
N ALA A 21 21.62 8.02 -18.68
CA ALA A 21 20.56 8.60 -17.85
C ALA A 21 19.80 7.53 -17.02
N ILE A 22 19.55 6.35 -17.61
CA ILE A 22 18.92 5.20 -16.92
C ILE A 22 19.92 4.51 -16.00
N ALA A 23 21.18 4.40 -16.43
CA ALA A 23 22.25 3.72 -15.74
C ALA A 23 22.54 4.32 -14.36
N SER A 24 22.44 5.65 -14.23
CA SER A 24 22.67 6.35 -12.95
C SER A 24 21.87 5.78 -11.77
N ARG A 25 20.66 5.28 -12.01
CA ARG A 25 19.78 4.68 -10.99
C ARG A 25 20.32 3.40 -10.38
N TYR A 26 21.30 2.77 -11.02
CA TYR A 26 21.92 1.55 -10.53
C TYR A 26 23.12 1.83 -9.62
N TRP A 27 23.62 3.06 -9.48
CA TRP A 27 24.67 3.39 -8.51
C TRP A 27 24.37 4.63 -7.68
N GLN A 28 23.28 5.32 -7.96
CA GLN A 28 22.73 6.37 -7.13
C GLN A 28 21.68 5.78 -6.20
N PHE A 29 21.92 5.87 -4.91
CA PHE A 29 20.95 5.50 -3.88
C PHE A 29 20.14 6.72 -3.47
N VAL A 30 18.82 6.61 -3.51
CA VAL A 30 17.89 7.64 -3.03
C VAL A 30 17.48 7.33 -1.59
N GLY A 31 17.70 8.28 -0.70
CA GLY A 31 17.31 8.17 0.70
C GLY A 31 16.95 9.52 1.32
N PHE A 32 16.91 9.55 2.65
CA PHE A 32 16.63 10.75 3.43
C PHE A 32 17.76 11.10 4.39
N ASP A 33 17.98 12.40 4.56
CA ASP A 33 18.81 12.92 5.65
C ASP A 33 18.03 12.97 6.98
N ALA A 34 18.73 13.29 8.07
CA ALA A 34 18.12 13.40 9.40
C ALA A 34 17.08 14.53 9.50
N ALA A 35 17.08 15.47 8.55
CA ALA A 35 16.12 16.56 8.45
C ALA A 35 14.92 16.21 7.56
N GLY A 36 14.80 14.96 7.10
CA GLY A 36 13.70 14.54 6.24
C GLY A 36 13.79 15.07 4.81
N ARG A 37 14.96 15.53 4.36
CA ARG A 37 15.18 15.98 2.98
C ARG A 37 15.71 14.85 2.12
N ARG A 38 15.24 14.84 0.87
CA ARG A 38 15.69 13.93 -0.18
C ARG A 38 17.21 14.06 -0.37
N ARG A 39 17.91 12.92 -0.37
CA ARG A 39 19.34 12.82 -0.64
C ARG A 39 19.60 11.78 -1.72
N ILE A 40 20.48 12.10 -2.65
CA ILE A 40 21.08 11.13 -3.57
C ILE A 40 22.53 10.90 -3.12
N GLU A 41 22.93 9.63 -3.06
CA GLU A 41 24.30 9.23 -2.77
C GLU A 41 24.84 8.33 -3.87
N VAL A 42 26.05 8.60 -4.34
CA VAL A 42 26.75 7.73 -5.27
C VAL A 42 27.46 6.63 -4.48
N LEU A 43 27.13 5.37 -4.75
CA LEU A 43 27.83 4.22 -4.20
C LEU A 43 28.96 3.83 -5.16
N GLU A 44 30.18 4.27 -4.87
CA GLU A 44 31.34 4.06 -5.75
C GLU A 44 31.59 2.57 -6.06
N THR A 45 31.39 1.67 -5.09
CA THR A 45 31.47 0.22 -5.32
C THR A 45 30.44 -0.28 -6.34
N ALA A 46 29.22 0.25 -6.30
CA ALA A 46 28.16 -0.11 -7.23
C ALA A 46 28.43 0.49 -8.63
N LYS A 47 28.95 1.72 -8.67
CA LYS A 47 29.31 2.41 -9.92
C LYS A 47 30.47 1.73 -10.63
N GLY A 48 31.58 1.50 -9.93
CA GLY A 48 32.79 0.88 -10.49
C GLY A 48 32.58 -0.56 -10.96
N TYR A 49 31.56 -1.23 -10.44
CA TYR A 49 31.12 -2.52 -10.98
C TYR A 49 30.18 -2.37 -12.18
N PHE A 50 29.18 -1.51 -12.09
CA PHE A 50 28.11 -1.43 -13.09
C PHE A 50 28.58 -0.88 -14.43
N GLU A 51 29.46 0.12 -14.44
CA GLU A 51 29.97 0.73 -15.67
C GLU A 51 30.67 -0.29 -16.60
N PRO A 52 31.68 -1.07 -16.16
CA PRO A 52 32.27 -2.09 -17.03
C PRO A 52 31.30 -3.25 -17.30
N TRP A 53 30.42 -3.58 -16.35
CA TRP A 53 29.45 -4.66 -16.52
C TRP A 53 28.40 -4.35 -17.60
N ILE A 54 27.88 -3.12 -17.64
CA ILE A 54 26.87 -2.72 -18.63
C ILE A 54 27.49 -2.61 -20.03
N GLU A 55 28.75 -2.20 -20.13
CA GLU A 55 29.53 -2.22 -21.39
C GLU A 55 29.69 -3.63 -21.95
N GLU A 56 30.04 -4.60 -21.09
CA GLU A 56 30.12 -6.01 -21.47
C GLU A 56 28.76 -6.55 -21.91
N LEU A 57 27.71 -6.20 -21.15
CA LEU A 57 26.35 -6.59 -21.47
C LEU A 57 25.90 -6.00 -22.82
N GLU A 58 26.32 -4.78 -23.16
CA GLU A 58 25.97 -4.11 -24.42
C GLU A 58 26.62 -4.78 -25.60
N ARG A 59 27.87 -5.20 -25.44
CA ARG A 59 28.60 -5.95 -26.45
C ARG A 59 27.93 -7.30 -26.73
N SER A 60 27.43 -7.96 -25.69
CA SER A 60 26.78 -9.27 -25.79
C SER A 60 25.30 -9.19 -26.23
N HIS A 61 24.59 -8.14 -25.85
CA HIS A 61 23.13 -7.99 -26.05
C HIS A 61 22.75 -6.56 -26.49
N PRO A 62 23.19 -6.11 -27.67
CA PRO A 62 23.10 -4.70 -28.06
C PRO A 62 21.67 -4.16 -28.18
N ASN A 63 20.64 -4.99 -28.30
CA ASN A 63 19.24 -4.55 -28.46
C ASN A 63 18.38 -4.68 -27.19
N SER A 64 18.93 -5.16 -26.07
CA SER A 64 18.14 -5.51 -24.88
C SER A 64 18.33 -4.58 -23.67
N ILE A 65 19.32 -3.69 -23.72
CA ILE A 65 19.70 -2.83 -22.57
C ILE A 65 18.75 -1.67 -22.35
N GLU A 66 17.98 -1.30 -23.37
CA GLU A 66 16.96 -0.26 -23.26
C GLU A 66 15.80 -0.67 -22.33
N SER A 67 15.73 -1.94 -21.92
CA SER A 67 14.74 -2.46 -20.97
C SER A 67 15.33 -2.62 -19.57
N ASP A 68 14.85 -1.82 -18.61
CA ASP A 68 15.16 -1.98 -17.18
C ASP A 68 14.86 -3.40 -16.68
N ALA A 69 13.82 -4.04 -17.21
CA ALA A 69 13.46 -5.40 -16.85
C ALA A 69 14.56 -6.42 -17.21
N PHE A 70 15.24 -6.20 -18.35
CA PHE A 70 16.35 -7.04 -18.77
C PHE A 70 17.56 -6.83 -17.87
N VAL A 71 17.95 -5.57 -17.63
CA VAL A 71 19.08 -5.22 -16.75
C VAL A 71 18.88 -5.79 -15.35
N GLN A 72 17.71 -5.58 -14.75
CA GLN A 72 17.34 -6.10 -13.43
C GLN A 72 17.41 -7.64 -13.39
N SER A 73 16.92 -8.33 -14.43
CA SER A 73 16.97 -9.79 -14.51
C SER A 73 18.41 -10.31 -14.59
N GLN A 74 19.29 -9.63 -15.33
CA GLN A 74 20.70 -10.01 -15.43
C GLN A 74 21.44 -9.76 -14.10
N LEU A 75 21.29 -8.59 -13.49
CA LEU A 75 21.86 -8.31 -12.16
C LEU A 75 21.41 -9.33 -11.11
N TRP A 76 20.12 -9.70 -11.14
CA TRP A 76 19.57 -10.71 -10.24
C TRP A 76 20.23 -12.08 -10.43
N LYS A 77 20.39 -12.53 -11.67
CA LYS A 77 21.09 -13.79 -11.97
C LYS A 77 22.54 -13.74 -11.51
N THR A 78 23.24 -12.64 -11.76
CA THR A 78 24.64 -12.48 -11.35
C THR A 78 24.78 -12.50 -9.83
N ALA A 79 23.87 -11.84 -9.09
CA ALA A 79 23.82 -11.89 -7.63
C ALA A 79 23.62 -13.33 -7.11
N GLN A 80 22.75 -14.12 -7.76
CA GLN A 80 22.51 -15.52 -7.37
C GLN A 80 23.72 -16.43 -7.61
N ILE A 81 24.45 -16.24 -8.71
CA ILE A 81 25.61 -17.06 -9.07
C ILE A 81 26.75 -16.88 -8.07
N GLN A 82 26.93 -15.67 -7.52
CA GLN A 82 28.02 -15.37 -6.60
C GLN A 82 27.84 -15.99 -5.21
N ASP A 83 26.61 -16.09 -4.70
CA ASP A 83 26.34 -16.54 -3.31
C ASP A 83 25.63 -17.90 -3.19
N GLN A 84 25.29 -18.58 -4.30
CA GLN A 84 24.40 -19.77 -4.34
C GLN A 84 22.98 -19.53 -3.76
N CYS A 85 22.79 -18.47 -2.98
CA CYS A 85 21.55 -17.96 -2.41
C CYS A 85 21.58 -16.42 -2.50
N PHE A 86 20.44 -15.80 -2.80
CA PHE A 86 20.38 -14.33 -2.89
C PHE A 86 20.22 -13.72 -1.50
N ASP A 87 21.22 -13.00 -1.00
CA ASP A 87 21.11 -12.18 0.22
C ASP A 87 20.91 -10.68 -0.13
N PRO A 88 19.72 -10.10 0.09
CA PRO A 88 19.45 -8.69 -0.18
C PRO A 88 20.17 -7.71 0.76
N LYS A 89 20.79 -8.20 1.83
CA LYS A 89 21.62 -7.41 2.75
C LYS A 89 23.10 -7.47 2.40
N SER A 90 23.48 -8.32 1.45
CA SER A 90 24.85 -8.44 0.97
C SER A 90 25.34 -7.10 0.41
N ASN A 91 26.62 -6.81 0.64
CA ASN A 91 27.32 -5.67 0.06
C ASN A 91 27.98 -6.01 -1.28
N GLN A 92 27.58 -7.14 -1.89
CA GLN A 92 28.03 -7.48 -3.23
C GLN A 92 27.55 -6.44 -4.24
N PRO A 93 28.39 -6.06 -5.21
CA PRO A 93 28.05 -5.00 -6.15
C PRO A 93 26.71 -5.22 -6.89
N PRO A 94 26.39 -6.41 -7.45
CA PRO A 94 25.10 -6.63 -8.11
C PRO A 94 23.89 -6.38 -7.20
N VAL A 95 24.00 -6.74 -5.92
CA VAL A 95 22.96 -6.50 -4.91
C VAL A 95 22.85 -5.02 -4.59
N LEU A 96 23.98 -4.32 -4.44
CA LEU A 96 24.00 -2.86 -4.26
C LEU A 96 23.37 -2.13 -5.45
N ASN A 97 23.62 -2.60 -6.68
CA ASN A 97 23.00 -2.02 -7.87
C ASN A 97 21.48 -2.19 -7.88
N LEU A 98 20.99 -3.37 -7.50
CA LEU A 98 19.56 -3.63 -7.36
C LEU A 98 18.94 -2.78 -6.24
N ARG A 99 19.63 -2.56 -5.12
CA ARG A 99 19.16 -1.70 -4.03
C ARG A 99 19.04 -0.24 -4.48
N CYS A 100 20.00 0.27 -5.25
CA CYS A 100 19.91 1.60 -5.86
C CYS A 100 18.69 1.71 -6.77
N CYS A 101 18.52 0.74 -7.67
CA CYS A 101 17.37 0.70 -8.58
C CYS A 101 16.04 0.69 -7.82
N VAL A 102 15.90 -0.15 -6.78
CA VAL A 102 14.70 -0.21 -5.94
C VAL A 102 14.44 1.11 -5.21
N SER A 103 15.47 1.80 -4.72
CA SER A 103 15.29 3.11 -4.06
C SER A 103 14.63 4.14 -4.99
N HIS A 104 15.04 4.17 -6.26
CA HIS A 104 14.39 5.00 -7.28
C HIS A 104 12.97 4.54 -7.60
N LEU A 105 12.69 3.23 -7.61
CA LEU A 105 11.34 2.70 -7.83
C LEU A 105 10.38 3.05 -6.68
N ILE A 106 10.87 3.04 -5.44
CA ILE A 106 10.11 3.48 -4.27
C ILE A 106 9.80 4.97 -4.38
N GLU A 107 10.82 5.80 -4.67
CA GLU A 107 10.66 7.24 -4.89
C GLU A 107 9.59 7.52 -5.95
N GLN A 108 9.71 6.89 -7.12
CA GLN A 108 8.77 7.07 -8.23
C GLN A 108 7.36 6.65 -7.86
N SER A 109 7.21 5.61 -7.05
CA SER A 109 5.91 5.18 -6.54
C SER A 109 5.28 6.23 -5.61
N CYS A 110 6.08 6.91 -4.79
CA CYS A 110 5.60 8.02 -3.94
C CYS A 110 5.16 9.21 -4.79
N ILE A 111 5.93 9.56 -5.83
CA ILE A 111 5.58 10.62 -6.78
C ILE A 111 4.24 10.31 -7.46
N GLN A 112 4.05 9.09 -7.95
CA GLN A 112 2.80 8.67 -8.59
C GLN A 112 1.60 8.73 -7.63
N LEU A 113 1.79 8.35 -6.37
CA LEU A 113 0.73 8.43 -5.36
C LEU A 113 0.34 9.88 -5.07
N ALA A 114 1.32 10.78 -4.93
CA ALA A 114 1.06 12.21 -4.75
C ALA A 114 0.42 12.85 -5.99
N GLN A 115 0.81 12.46 -7.20
CA GLN A 115 0.15 12.91 -8.42
C GLN A 115 -1.31 12.44 -8.49
N GLN A 116 -1.59 11.23 -8.01
CA GLN A 116 -2.93 10.64 -8.08
C GLN A 116 -3.89 11.18 -7.00
N PHE A 117 -3.38 11.47 -5.81
CA PHE A 117 -4.21 11.77 -4.64
C PHE A 117 -3.80 13.04 -3.88
N GLY A 118 -2.60 13.55 -4.09
CA GLY A 118 -2.02 14.61 -3.28
C GLY A 118 -2.77 15.93 -3.35
N GLU A 119 -3.33 16.28 -4.51
CA GLU A 119 -4.16 17.49 -4.67
C GLU A 119 -5.46 17.39 -3.86
N THR A 120 -6.15 16.25 -3.93
CA THR A 120 -7.44 16.03 -3.25
C THR A 120 -7.30 15.86 -1.73
N TYR A 121 -6.21 15.24 -1.28
CA TYR A 121 -6.00 14.89 0.13
C TYR A 121 -4.85 15.71 0.77
N HIS A 122 -4.43 16.79 0.12
CA HIS A 122 -3.48 17.80 0.61
C HIS A 122 -2.14 17.27 1.11
N PHE A 123 -1.51 16.36 0.36
CA PHE A 123 -0.14 15.89 0.65
C PHE A 123 0.73 15.89 -0.61
N GLN A 124 2.04 15.88 -0.41
CA GLN A 124 3.04 15.81 -1.48
C GLN A 124 3.86 14.52 -1.39
N ALA A 125 4.66 14.25 -2.43
CA ALA A 125 5.50 13.05 -2.45
C ALA A 125 6.52 13.07 -1.30
N GLN A 126 7.02 14.26 -0.94
CA GLN A 126 7.97 14.50 0.13
C GLN A 126 7.44 14.05 1.51
N ASP A 127 6.12 14.05 1.71
CA ASP A 127 5.51 13.59 2.96
C ASP A 127 5.52 12.06 3.06
N LEU A 128 5.42 11.36 1.92
CA LEU A 128 5.41 9.90 1.86
C LEU A 128 6.80 9.30 1.96
N MET A 129 7.79 9.92 1.33
CA MET A 129 9.09 9.30 1.13
C MET A 129 9.83 8.97 2.46
N PRO A 130 9.83 9.80 3.53
CA PRO A 130 10.40 9.45 4.83
C PRO A 130 9.75 8.23 5.51
N LEU A 131 8.55 7.84 5.08
CA LEU A 131 7.85 6.67 5.61
C LEU A 131 8.40 5.36 5.02
N VAL A 132 8.95 5.41 3.81
CA VAL A 132 9.28 4.23 3.00
C VAL A 132 10.73 4.12 2.57
N LEU A 133 11.45 5.24 2.43
CA LEU A 133 12.85 5.26 2.02
C LEU A 133 13.78 5.18 3.23
N ASP A 134 14.91 4.50 3.02
CA ASP A 134 15.87 4.23 4.08
C ASP A 134 16.78 5.44 4.35
N SER A 135 17.10 5.68 5.62
CA SER A 135 18.14 6.64 6.03
C SER A 135 19.53 5.99 5.91
N ASN A 136 20.49 6.65 5.26
CA ASN A 136 21.81 6.07 4.96
C ASN A 136 22.60 5.57 6.19
N SER A 137 22.40 6.16 7.37
CA SER A 137 23.01 5.68 8.63
C SER A 137 22.70 4.20 8.95
N ARG A 138 21.64 3.64 8.34
CA ARG A 138 21.20 2.26 8.56
C ARG A 138 21.82 1.25 7.59
N MET A 139 22.39 1.67 6.47
CA MET A 139 23.05 0.73 5.53
C MET A 139 24.33 0.14 6.09
N SER A 140 25.00 0.85 7.01
CA SER A 140 26.27 0.44 7.60
C SER A 140 26.13 -0.19 9.00
N SER A 141 24.95 -0.15 9.61
CA SER A 141 24.75 -0.61 10.99
C SER A 141 24.28 -2.07 11.04
N ARG A 142 25.22 -2.97 11.31
CA ARG A 142 24.95 -4.40 11.62
C ARG A 142 24.23 -4.60 12.98
N HIS A 143 23.85 -3.54 13.68
CA HIS A 143 23.57 -3.58 15.12
C HIS A 143 22.15 -3.21 15.57
N LEU A 144 21.21 -2.90 14.66
CA LEU A 144 19.80 -2.74 15.03
C LEU A 144 19.02 -4.00 14.62
N GLY A 145 19.07 -5.01 15.50
CA GLY A 145 18.32 -6.24 15.34
C GLY A 145 16.84 -5.96 15.08
N HIS A 146 16.31 -6.57 14.03
CA HIS A 146 14.90 -6.61 13.58
C HIS A 146 14.35 -5.53 12.64
N TYR A 147 15.05 -4.43 12.35
CA TYR A 147 14.53 -3.49 11.33
C TYR A 147 14.87 -3.99 9.91
N GLU A 148 13.86 -4.44 9.16
CA GLU A 148 13.97 -4.71 7.72
C GLU A 148 13.55 -3.48 6.91
N SER A 149 14.51 -2.92 6.19
CA SER A 149 14.33 -1.86 5.20
C SER A 149 13.30 -2.26 4.13
N LEU A 150 12.51 -1.30 3.62
CA LEU A 150 11.55 -1.61 2.54
C LEU A 150 12.29 -2.06 1.27
N THR A 151 13.46 -1.48 0.99
CA THR A 151 14.34 -1.88 -0.11
C THR A 151 14.74 -3.35 0.02
N THR A 152 15.20 -3.76 1.21
CA THR A 152 15.58 -5.15 1.50
C THR A 152 14.36 -6.08 1.39
N LYS A 153 13.20 -5.67 1.90
CA LYS A 153 11.96 -6.44 1.81
C LYS A 153 11.49 -6.64 0.38
N ILE A 154 11.57 -5.60 -0.46
CA ILE A 154 11.22 -5.68 -1.88
C ILE A 154 12.09 -6.73 -2.57
N LEU A 155 13.39 -6.67 -2.36
CA LEU A 155 14.32 -7.63 -2.95
C LEU A 155 14.15 -9.04 -2.36
N SER A 156 13.98 -9.19 -1.04
CA SER A 156 13.86 -10.51 -0.40
C SER A 156 12.64 -11.30 -0.88
N THR A 157 11.54 -10.62 -1.19
CA THR A 157 10.29 -11.25 -1.64
C THR A 157 10.07 -11.18 -3.15
N PHE A 158 10.98 -10.58 -3.92
CA PHE A 158 10.83 -10.44 -5.36
C PHE A 158 11.07 -11.77 -6.07
N ASN A 159 10.23 -12.08 -7.06
CA ASN A 159 10.40 -13.23 -7.94
C ASN A 159 10.38 -12.78 -9.42
N PRO A 160 11.52 -12.82 -10.12
CA PRO A 160 11.60 -12.37 -11.52
C PRO A 160 10.77 -13.22 -12.49
N ARG A 161 10.35 -14.43 -12.10
CA ARG A 161 9.47 -15.27 -12.93
C ARG A 161 8.01 -14.85 -12.86
N GLN A 162 7.63 -14.08 -11.85
CA GLN A 162 6.23 -13.71 -11.59
C GLN A 162 5.89 -12.28 -12.03
N GLY A 163 6.89 -11.45 -12.38
CA GLY A 163 6.64 -10.11 -12.88
C GLY A 163 7.84 -9.19 -12.87
N ASN A 164 7.57 -7.90 -13.11
CA ASN A 164 8.57 -6.83 -13.14
C ASN A 164 8.84 -6.25 -11.74
N LEU A 165 10.10 -5.90 -11.46
CA LEU A 165 10.52 -5.36 -10.15
C LEU A 165 9.85 -4.02 -9.81
N GLY A 166 9.63 -3.16 -10.81
CA GLY A 166 8.90 -1.90 -10.65
C GLY A 166 7.47 -2.12 -10.17
N THR A 167 6.71 -2.99 -10.84
CA THR A 167 5.34 -3.34 -10.42
C THR A 167 5.32 -3.92 -9.00
N TRP A 168 6.31 -4.75 -8.67
CA TRP A 168 6.44 -5.34 -7.34
C TRP A 168 6.75 -4.28 -6.26
N ALA A 169 7.70 -3.39 -6.52
CA ALA A 169 8.05 -2.28 -5.64
C ALA A 169 6.84 -1.36 -5.40
N THR A 170 6.13 -0.94 -6.46
CA THR A 170 4.92 -0.12 -6.33
C THR A 170 3.84 -0.81 -5.50
N ARG A 171 3.66 -2.14 -5.68
CA ARG A 171 2.72 -2.91 -4.85
C ARG A 171 3.11 -2.88 -3.38
N LEU A 172 4.39 -3.06 -3.05
CA LEU A 172 4.85 -3.07 -1.66
C LEU A 172 4.85 -1.68 -1.01
N VAL A 173 5.12 -0.61 -1.76
CA VAL A 173 4.96 0.78 -1.29
C VAL A 173 3.51 1.06 -0.92
N ARG A 174 2.56 0.71 -1.81
CA ARG A 174 1.12 0.92 -1.57
C ARG A 174 0.58 0.12 -0.38
N ASN A 175 1.16 -1.05 -0.12
CA ASN A 175 0.77 -1.90 1.00
C ASN A 175 1.63 -1.68 2.26
N ASN A 176 2.47 -0.64 2.28
CA ASN A 176 3.25 -0.30 3.46
C ASN A 176 2.31 0.23 4.56
N HIS A 177 2.44 -0.29 5.78
CA HIS A 177 1.57 0.08 6.89
C HIS A 177 1.66 1.57 7.25
N ARG A 178 2.87 2.15 7.23
CA ARG A 178 3.09 3.58 7.54
C ARG A 178 2.45 4.47 6.49
N VAL A 179 2.54 4.09 5.22
CA VAL A 179 1.85 4.79 4.11
C VAL A 179 0.34 4.67 4.25
N SER A 180 -0.16 3.49 4.63
CA SER A 180 -1.59 3.27 4.83
C SER A 180 -2.16 4.07 6.01
N GLU A 181 -1.39 4.18 7.09
CA GLU A 181 -1.70 5.01 8.26
C GLU A 181 -1.69 6.50 7.89
N PHE A 182 -0.63 6.97 7.22
CA PHE A 182 -0.56 8.33 6.70
C PHE A 182 -1.77 8.68 5.82
N PHE A 183 -2.17 7.79 4.92
CA PHE A 183 -3.36 8.01 4.11
C PHE A 183 -4.65 8.09 4.94
N LEU A 184 -4.79 7.26 5.97
CA LEU A 184 -5.94 7.33 6.88
C LEU A 184 -6.01 8.68 7.60
N ASP A 185 -4.87 9.20 8.05
CA ASP A 185 -4.78 10.51 8.72
C ASP A 185 -5.21 11.66 7.80
N HIS A 186 -4.98 11.51 6.49
CA HIS A 186 -5.43 12.46 5.47
C HIS A 186 -6.83 12.15 4.92
N GLY A 187 -7.55 11.18 5.51
CA GLY A 187 -8.90 10.79 5.07
C GLY A 187 -8.96 9.94 3.80
N LEU A 188 -7.82 9.43 3.32
CA LEU A 188 -7.72 8.54 2.17
C LEU A 188 -7.73 7.06 2.63
N TYR A 189 -8.71 6.29 2.15
CA TYR A 189 -8.76 4.85 2.38
C TYR A 189 -8.74 4.08 1.05
N MET A 190 -7.58 3.49 0.72
CA MET A 190 -7.29 2.87 -0.58
C MET A 190 -8.07 1.58 -0.90
N ILE A 191 -8.98 1.13 -0.03
CA ILE A 191 -9.82 -0.04 -0.30
C ILE A 191 -10.95 0.33 -1.27
N THR A 192 -11.11 -0.46 -2.34
CA THR A 192 -12.20 -0.28 -3.31
C THR A 192 -13.57 -0.48 -2.68
N ASP A 193 -14.62 0.12 -3.25
CA ASP A 193 -16.00 -0.05 -2.77
C ASP A 193 -16.37 -1.53 -2.61
N TRP A 194 -16.02 -2.33 -3.61
CA TRP A 194 -16.33 -3.76 -3.67
C TRP A 194 -15.57 -4.58 -2.64
N ALA A 195 -14.32 -4.21 -2.35
CA ALA A 195 -13.56 -4.85 -1.28
C ALA A 195 -14.13 -4.46 0.11
N ILE A 196 -14.54 -3.21 0.31
CA ILE A 196 -15.22 -2.79 1.55
C ILE A 196 -16.51 -3.58 1.77
N LEU A 197 -17.35 -3.69 0.74
CA LEU A 197 -18.59 -4.46 0.80
C LEU A 197 -18.33 -5.96 0.97
N ASN A 198 -17.32 -6.50 0.27
CA ASN A 198 -16.94 -7.90 0.40
C ASN A 198 -16.40 -8.22 1.79
N ASP A 199 -15.71 -7.31 2.47
CA ASP A 199 -15.09 -7.59 3.75
C ASP A 199 -15.99 -7.22 4.95
N THR A 200 -17.11 -6.54 4.70
CA THR A 200 -18.07 -6.15 5.74
C THR A 200 -19.18 -7.19 5.82
N THR A 201 -19.45 -7.72 7.02
CA THR A 201 -20.61 -8.60 7.26
C THR A 201 -21.89 -7.78 7.46
N PRO A 202 -23.09 -8.31 7.20
CA PRO A 202 -24.35 -7.61 7.48
C PRO A 202 -24.50 -7.19 8.94
N LYS A 203 -23.99 -7.98 9.89
CA LYS A 203 -23.99 -7.64 11.32
C LYS A 203 -23.10 -6.43 11.63
N GLN A 204 -21.90 -6.38 11.04
CA GLN A 204 -21.00 -5.23 11.16
C GLN A 204 -21.62 -3.99 10.51
N ALA A 205 -22.17 -4.11 9.30
CA ALA A 205 -22.86 -3.01 8.64
C ALA A 205 -24.02 -2.49 9.48
N GLN A 206 -24.87 -3.37 10.03
CA GLN A 206 -25.98 -2.97 10.90
C GLN A 206 -25.47 -2.17 12.10
N LYS A 207 -24.46 -2.68 12.81
CA LYS A 207 -23.86 -1.98 13.96
C LYS A 207 -23.34 -0.60 13.54
N PHE A 208 -22.54 -0.53 12.49
CA PHE A 208 -21.91 0.71 12.06
C PHE A 208 -22.93 1.75 11.58
N LEU A 209 -23.88 1.34 10.75
CA LEU A 209 -24.90 2.24 10.22
C LEU A 209 -25.88 2.70 11.31
N SER A 210 -26.11 1.89 12.36
CA SER A 210 -26.91 2.31 13.52
C SER A 210 -26.18 3.30 14.43
N GLU A 211 -24.85 3.32 14.42
CA GLU A 211 -24.04 4.31 15.15
C GLU A 211 -24.00 5.66 14.42
N VAL A 212 -24.24 5.67 13.11
CA VAL A 212 -24.32 6.89 12.30
C VAL A 212 -25.71 7.51 12.47
N GLN A 213 -25.78 8.62 13.21
CA GLN A 213 -27.04 9.30 13.60
C GLN A 213 -27.92 9.80 12.44
N THR A 214 -27.46 9.71 11.19
CA THR A 214 -28.19 10.20 10.01
C THR A 214 -29.10 9.17 9.37
N LEU A 215 -29.02 7.88 9.73
CA LEU A 215 -29.81 6.82 9.11
C LEU A 215 -30.93 6.32 10.04
N THR A 216 -32.12 6.18 9.48
CA THR A 216 -33.26 5.57 10.17
C THR A 216 -33.06 4.06 10.30
N PRO A 217 -33.67 3.40 11.32
CA PRO A 217 -33.62 1.93 11.45
C PRO A 217 -34.08 1.19 10.19
N TYR A 218 -34.99 1.81 9.45
CA TYR A 218 -35.48 1.34 8.17
C TYR A 218 -34.40 1.32 7.09
N GLU A 219 -33.69 2.43 6.90
CA GLU A 219 -32.61 2.53 5.91
C GLU A 219 -31.47 1.56 6.24
N VAL A 220 -31.12 1.43 7.52
CA VAL A 220 -30.13 0.43 7.98
C VAL A 220 -30.55 -0.99 7.57
N LYS A 221 -31.84 -1.33 7.74
CA LYS A 221 -32.38 -2.62 7.34
C LYS A 221 -32.27 -2.83 5.82
N VAL A 222 -32.62 -1.83 5.03
CA VAL A 222 -32.48 -1.85 3.55
C VAL A 222 -31.03 -2.07 3.14
N SER A 223 -30.09 -1.30 3.69
CA SER A 223 -28.65 -1.46 3.43
C SER A 223 -28.15 -2.87 3.77
N CYS A 224 -28.66 -3.47 4.86
CA CYS A 224 -28.31 -4.84 5.24
C CYS A 224 -28.83 -5.88 4.25
N TYR A 225 -30.05 -5.73 3.72
CA TYR A 225 -30.57 -6.61 2.68
C TYR A 225 -29.80 -6.46 1.37
N LEU A 226 -29.49 -5.22 0.98
CA LEU A 226 -28.68 -4.94 -0.20
C LEU A 226 -27.31 -5.62 -0.10
N LEU A 227 -26.64 -5.51 1.05
CA LEU A 227 -25.36 -6.17 1.29
C LEU A 227 -25.47 -7.70 1.27
N ARG A 228 -26.56 -8.27 1.80
CA ARG A 228 -26.81 -9.73 1.75
C ARG A 228 -26.99 -10.22 0.31
N ALA A 229 -27.78 -9.50 -0.50
CA ALA A 229 -27.96 -9.83 -1.92
C ALA A 229 -26.63 -9.75 -2.67
N PHE A 230 -25.84 -8.71 -2.39
CA PHE A 230 -24.49 -8.58 -2.91
C PHE A 230 -23.63 -9.80 -2.56
N HIS A 231 -23.55 -10.20 -1.28
CA HIS A 231 -22.75 -11.37 -0.88
C HIS A 231 -23.24 -12.66 -1.53
N GLN A 232 -24.54 -12.87 -1.62
CA GLN A 232 -25.12 -14.09 -2.19
C GLN A 232 -24.75 -14.27 -3.65
N ILE A 233 -24.75 -13.20 -4.45
CA ILE A 233 -24.48 -13.28 -5.88
C ILE A 233 -22.98 -13.11 -6.15
N TYR A 234 -22.41 -12.00 -5.68
CA TYR A 234 -21.04 -11.60 -6.02
C TYR A 234 -19.99 -12.58 -5.48
N ARG A 235 -20.10 -13.01 -4.22
CA ARG A 235 -19.09 -13.92 -3.64
C ARG A 235 -19.16 -15.30 -4.29
N LYS A 236 -20.37 -15.83 -4.51
CA LYS A 236 -20.55 -17.13 -5.18
C LYS A 236 -19.90 -17.15 -6.56
N ASP A 237 -20.17 -16.15 -7.39
CA ASP A 237 -19.56 -16.07 -8.72
C ASP A 237 -18.04 -15.89 -8.64
N ARG A 238 -17.56 -15.12 -7.66
CA ARG A 238 -16.14 -14.89 -7.46
C ARG A 238 -15.41 -16.19 -7.11
N ASP A 239 -15.99 -16.99 -6.22
CA ASP A 239 -15.45 -18.30 -5.82
C ASP A 239 -15.38 -19.25 -7.03
N LEU A 240 -16.37 -19.20 -7.94
CA LEU A 240 -16.38 -19.96 -9.19
C LEU A 240 -15.35 -19.45 -10.20
N SER A 241 -15.11 -18.13 -10.26
CA SER A 241 -14.32 -17.51 -11.32
C SER A 241 -12.79 -17.67 -11.20
N SER A 242 -12.27 -18.33 -10.16
CA SER A 242 -10.82 -18.43 -9.84
C SER A 242 -10.07 -17.09 -9.77
N LYS A 243 -10.75 -15.94 -9.87
CA LYS A 243 -10.17 -14.60 -9.78
C LYS A 243 -9.89 -14.25 -8.31
N LYS A 244 -8.84 -14.84 -7.76
CA LYS A 244 -8.32 -14.53 -6.42
C LYS A 244 -7.63 -13.16 -6.44
N GLY A 245 -7.76 -12.42 -5.33
CA GLY A 245 -7.13 -11.09 -5.17
C GLY A 245 -8.11 -9.92 -5.28
N ARG A 246 -8.23 -9.31 -6.46
CA ARG A 246 -8.92 -8.01 -6.64
C ARG A 246 -10.45 -8.15 -6.65
N CYS A 247 -11.14 -7.27 -5.92
CA CYS A 247 -12.60 -7.13 -6.01
C CYS A 247 -12.96 -6.10 -7.09
N TYR A 248 -13.54 -6.60 -8.19
CA TYR A 248 -14.02 -5.80 -9.33
C TYR A 248 -15.46 -5.30 -9.13
N PRO A 249 -15.90 -4.28 -9.88
CA PRO A 249 -17.31 -3.91 -9.91
C PRO A 249 -18.21 -5.08 -10.30
N PRO A 250 -19.42 -5.19 -9.72
CA PRO A 250 -20.42 -6.16 -10.16
C PRO A 250 -20.74 -6.01 -11.64
N THR A 251 -20.95 -7.12 -12.33
CA THR A 251 -21.41 -7.11 -13.73
C THR A 251 -22.91 -6.81 -13.82
N ALA A 252 -23.39 -6.41 -15.00
CA ALA A 252 -24.83 -6.23 -15.27
C ALA A 252 -25.65 -7.47 -14.85
N ASP A 253 -25.21 -8.67 -15.28
CA ASP A 253 -25.85 -9.94 -14.90
C ASP A 253 -25.90 -10.18 -13.39
N GLN A 254 -24.86 -9.75 -12.66
CA GLN A 254 -24.84 -9.85 -11.20
C GLN A 254 -25.85 -8.89 -10.58
N LEU A 255 -25.93 -7.65 -11.07
CA LEU A 255 -26.90 -6.65 -10.61
C LEU A 255 -28.34 -7.10 -10.89
N THR A 256 -28.63 -7.61 -12.09
CA THR A 256 -29.94 -8.17 -12.42
C THR A 256 -30.32 -9.32 -11.49
N ARG A 257 -29.40 -10.25 -11.19
CA ARG A 257 -29.69 -11.32 -10.20
C ARG A 257 -29.88 -10.78 -8.78
N MET A 258 -29.16 -9.74 -8.38
CA MET A 258 -29.39 -9.08 -7.08
C MET A 258 -30.79 -8.47 -7.02
N ILE A 259 -31.25 -7.81 -8.09
CA ILE A 259 -32.62 -7.27 -8.19
C ILE A 259 -33.66 -8.38 -7.99
N VAL A 260 -33.50 -9.52 -8.66
CA VAL A 260 -34.40 -10.67 -8.51
C VAL A 260 -34.45 -11.13 -7.06
N VAL A 261 -33.30 -11.33 -6.42
CA VAL A 261 -33.21 -11.76 -5.01
C VAL A 261 -33.88 -10.75 -4.07
N LEU A 262 -33.66 -9.45 -4.29
CA LEU A 262 -34.24 -8.39 -3.47
C LEU A 262 -35.76 -8.32 -3.61
N LYS A 263 -36.31 -8.55 -4.82
CA LYS A 263 -37.76 -8.66 -5.04
C LYS A 263 -38.36 -9.88 -4.35
N THR A 264 -37.65 -11.01 -4.29
CA THR A 264 -38.14 -12.24 -3.63
C THR A 264 -38.19 -12.12 -2.11
N TRP A 265 -37.29 -11.36 -1.49
CA TRP A 265 -37.19 -11.25 -0.03
C TRP A 265 -38.25 -10.36 0.65
N GLU A 266 -39.38 -10.11 -0.01
CA GLU A 266 -40.45 -9.21 0.49
C GLU A 266 -39.93 -7.81 0.91
N VAL A 267 -38.84 -7.35 0.30
CA VAL A 267 -38.47 -5.93 0.27
C VAL A 267 -39.54 -5.12 -0.50
N SER A 268 -40.54 -5.79 -1.08
CA SER A 268 -41.80 -5.22 -1.59
C SER A 268 -42.54 -4.35 -0.56
N THR A 269 -42.39 -4.61 0.75
CA THR A 269 -42.93 -3.73 1.81
C THR A 269 -42.04 -2.53 2.14
N LEU A 270 -40.80 -2.52 1.63
CA LEU A 270 -39.78 -1.52 1.92
C LEU A 270 -39.60 -0.48 0.80
N ASN A 271 -40.62 -0.22 -0.04
CA ASN A 271 -40.59 0.79 -1.12
C ASN A 271 -39.25 0.86 -1.86
N PHE A 272 -38.59 -0.29 -2.01
CA PHE A 272 -37.23 -0.33 -2.52
C PHE A 272 -37.32 -0.34 -4.03
N GLU A 273 -37.11 0.82 -4.63
CA GLU A 273 -37.10 1.01 -6.08
C GLU A 273 -35.87 0.38 -6.73
N ALA A 274 -35.68 -0.93 -6.57
CA ALA A 274 -34.74 -1.74 -7.34
C ALA A 274 -35.23 -1.95 -8.78
N GLY A 275 -35.70 -0.87 -9.42
CA GLY A 275 -36.25 -0.91 -10.76
C GLY A 275 -35.18 -1.17 -11.81
N SER A 276 -33.93 -0.76 -11.56
CA SER A 276 -32.84 -0.85 -12.53
C SER A 276 -31.48 -1.21 -11.91
N GLU A 277 -30.60 -1.77 -12.75
CA GLU A 277 -29.22 -2.11 -12.38
C GLU A 277 -28.43 -0.89 -11.89
N ALA A 278 -28.66 0.28 -12.52
CA ALA A 278 -28.01 1.52 -12.16
C ALA A 278 -28.36 1.98 -10.73
N VAL A 279 -29.61 1.79 -10.30
CA VAL A 279 -30.05 2.14 -8.94
C VAL A 279 -29.39 1.21 -7.91
N VAL A 280 -29.37 -0.10 -8.17
CA VAL A 280 -28.71 -1.05 -7.26
C VAL A 280 -27.21 -0.75 -7.15
N LEU A 281 -26.56 -0.44 -8.28
CA LEU A 281 -25.15 -0.08 -8.30
C LEU A 281 -24.87 1.20 -7.49
N SER A 282 -25.69 2.24 -7.67
CA SER A 282 -25.51 3.52 -6.96
C SER A 282 -25.75 3.38 -5.45
N GLN A 283 -26.70 2.54 -5.05
CA GLN A 283 -26.95 2.23 -3.64
C GLN A 283 -25.81 1.42 -3.03
N LEU A 284 -25.24 0.45 -3.75
CA LEU A 284 -24.06 -0.28 -3.30
C LEU A 284 -22.85 0.66 -3.11
N GLN A 285 -22.64 1.58 -4.04
CA GLN A 285 -21.59 2.60 -3.93
C GLN A 285 -21.82 3.54 -2.75
N THR A 286 -23.08 3.96 -2.53
CA THR A 286 -23.47 4.79 -1.38
C THR A 286 -23.19 4.09 -0.06
N LEU A 287 -23.59 2.81 0.05
CA LEU A 287 -23.30 1.97 1.20
C LEU A 287 -21.78 1.82 1.41
N ALA A 288 -21.02 1.57 0.35
CA ALA A 288 -19.57 1.47 0.43
C ALA A 288 -18.92 2.77 0.93
N ARG A 289 -19.44 3.93 0.50
CA ARG A 289 -18.99 5.25 0.95
C ARG A 289 -19.26 5.48 2.44
N GLN A 290 -20.47 5.16 2.91
CA GLN A 290 -20.81 5.25 4.33
C GLN A 290 -19.90 4.36 5.19
N LEU A 291 -19.68 3.11 4.76
CA LEU A 291 -18.78 2.18 5.44
C LEU A 291 -17.31 2.67 5.41
N ARG A 292 -16.89 3.32 4.33
CA ARG A 292 -15.56 3.92 4.21
C ARG A 292 -15.38 5.06 5.21
N GLN A 293 -16.33 6.00 5.25
CA GLN A 293 -16.30 7.13 6.19
C GLN A 293 -16.23 6.65 7.64
N TYR A 294 -17.05 5.66 8.01
CA TYR A 294 -16.99 5.05 9.34
C TYR A 294 -15.61 4.46 9.65
N ARG A 295 -15.01 3.72 8.69
CA ARG A 295 -13.67 3.12 8.87
C ARG A 295 -12.58 4.16 9.02
N ILE A 296 -12.66 5.27 8.27
CA ILE A 296 -11.72 6.39 8.40
C ILE A 296 -11.85 6.98 9.81
N LEU A 297 -13.06 7.35 10.25
CA LEU A 297 -13.30 7.93 11.57
C LEU A 297 -12.84 7.05 12.73
N ARG A 298 -13.00 5.73 12.61
CA ARG A 298 -12.62 4.79 13.68
C ARG A 298 -11.15 4.40 13.66
N ARG A 299 -10.46 4.54 12.53
CA ARG A 299 -9.06 4.12 12.37
C ARG A 299 -8.07 5.28 12.34
N GLY A 300 -8.44 6.44 11.83
CA GLY A 300 -7.59 7.64 11.76
C GLY A 300 -7.51 8.44 13.06
N GLY A 301 -8.02 7.91 14.17
CA GLY A 301 -8.24 8.68 15.39
C GLY A 301 -9.34 9.73 15.23
N ALA A 302 -9.94 10.17 16.33
CA ALA A 302 -10.67 11.44 16.26
C ALA A 302 -9.65 12.53 15.92
N PRO A 303 -9.96 13.51 15.04
CA PRO A 303 -9.12 14.70 14.97
C PRO A 303 -9.00 15.24 16.40
N ASN A 304 -7.77 15.48 16.86
CA ASN A 304 -7.53 16.22 18.09
C ASN A 304 -8.09 17.63 17.86
N LEU A 305 -9.39 17.78 18.08
CA LEU A 305 -10.00 19.04 18.42
C LEU A 305 -9.58 19.30 19.86
N ASP A 306 -8.29 19.63 20.04
CA ASP A 306 -7.88 20.41 21.20
C ASP A 306 -8.75 21.66 21.14
N SER A 307 -9.74 21.70 22.04
CA SER A 307 -10.70 22.79 22.13
C SER A 307 -9.94 24.10 22.23
N LEU A 308 -10.10 24.96 21.23
CA LEU A 308 -9.61 26.34 21.21
C LEU A 308 -10.22 27.19 22.35
N ASP A 309 -11.22 26.67 23.05
CA ASP A 309 -11.87 27.30 24.20
C ASP A 309 -11.27 26.90 25.55
N ALA A 310 -10.10 26.23 25.57
CA ALA A 310 -9.27 26.17 26.77
C ALA A 310 -8.58 27.54 27.04
N VAL A 311 -9.38 28.61 27.01
CA VAL A 311 -9.00 29.92 27.54
C VAL A 311 -8.99 29.77 29.05
N GLY A 312 -7.81 30.02 29.62
CA GLY A 312 -7.51 29.83 31.02
C GLY A 312 -8.56 30.40 31.96
N SER A 313 -9.01 29.53 32.86
CA SER A 313 -9.51 29.94 34.17
C SER A 313 -8.63 29.26 35.22
N ALA A 314 -7.65 30.04 35.65
CA ALA A 314 -7.23 30.23 37.03
C ALA A 314 -7.23 29.01 37.98
N ASP A 315 -6.01 28.74 38.45
CA ASP A 315 -5.65 28.80 39.88
C ASP A 315 -5.80 27.53 40.73
N GLY A 316 -4.87 27.41 41.68
CA GLY A 316 -5.00 26.49 42.81
C GLY A 316 -4.07 25.28 42.79
N GLY A 317 -2.78 25.51 43.06
CA GLY A 317 -1.88 24.43 43.43
C GLY A 317 -2.32 23.72 44.72
N ARG A 318 -2.11 22.40 44.78
CA ARG A 318 -1.57 21.73 45.97
C ARG A 318 -1.27 20.26 45.69
N ALA A 319 -0.06 19.88 46.09
CA ALA A 319 0.42 18.53 46.18
C ALA A 319 -0.43 17.66 47.12
N ALA A 320 -0.59 16.39 46.76
CA ALA A 320 -0.80 15.31 47.73
C ALA A 320 -0.09 14.04 47.23
N ILE A 321 0.95 13.70 47.97
CA ILE A 321 1.69 12.43 47.99
C ILE A 321 0.89 11.41 48.83
N CYS A 322 1.18 10.12 48.63
CA CYS A 322 0.75 8.92 49.35
C CYS A 322 -0.60 8.31 48.92
N GLY A 323 -0.76 6.99 48.87
CA GLY A 323 0.13 5.93 49.34
C GLY A 323 -0.47 4.56 49.00
N ARG A 324 0.44 3.62 48.79
CA ARG A 324 0.22 2.19 48.60
C ARG A 324 -0.35 1.58 49.89
N VAL A 325 -1.49 0.90 49.82
CA VAL A 325 -1.90 -0.11 50.82
C VAL A 325 -2.44 -1.33 50.09
N SER A 326 -1.75 -2.44 50.30
CA SER A 326 -2.19 -3.80 49.96
C SER A 326 -2.89 -4.41 51.17
N HIS A 327 -4.00 -5.12 50.95
CA HIS A 327 -4.63 -6.24 51.71
C HIS A 327 -6.06 -6.31 51.13
N GLY A 328 -6.72 -7.42 50.81
CA GLY A 328 -6.53 -8.86 50.95
C GLY A 328 -7.92 -9.48 50.74
N ASN A 329 -8.01 -10.51 49.89
CA ASN A 329 -9.07 -11.52 49.69
C ASN A 329 -10.57 -11.17 49.82
N GLY A 330 -11.31 -11.50 48.76
CA GLY A 330 -12.77 -11.71 48.78
C GLY A 330 -13.25 -12.28 47.45
N GLU A 331 -13.67 -13.54 47.45
CA GLU A 331 -14.21 -14.31 46.33
C GLU A 331 -15.47 -13.68 45.72
N GLY A 332 -15.69 -13.86 44.41
CA GLY A 332 -17.01 -13.61 43.82
C GLY A 332 -17.04 -13.29 42.33
N SER A 333 -17.15 -14.34 41.52
CA SER A 333 -17.97 -14.45 40.30
C SER A 333 -17.80 -13.50 39.10
N SER A 334 -17.73 -14.14 37.93
CA SER A 334 -18.19 -13.68 36.61
C SER A 334 -17.62 -12.37 36.05
N HIS A 335 -16.76 -12.47 35.03
CA HIS A 335 -17.13 -12.11 33.66
C HIS A 335 -16.00 -12.42 32.67
N ILE A 336 -16.36 -13.16 31.64
CA ILE A 336 -15.56 -13.49 30.47
C ILE A 336 -15.30 -12.19 29.69
N PHE A 337 -14.07 -11.66 29.74
CA PHE A 337 -13.57 -10.73 28.72
C PHE A 337 -12.70 -11.52 27.75
N GLY A 338 -13.35 -12.02 26.69
CA GLY A 338 -12.66 -12.57 25.54
C GLY A 338 -11.96 -11.45 24.77
N SER A 339 -10.63 -11.43 24.83
CA SER A 339 -9.78 -10.70 23.90
C SER A 339 -10.14 -11.10 22.47
N ILE A 340 -10.76 -10.19 21.72
CA ILE A 340 -10.88 -10.32 20.26
C ILE A 340 -9.57 -9.81 19.66
N SER A 341 -8.52 -10.62 19.78
CA SER A 341 -7.37 -10.57 18.88
C SER A 341 -7.77 -11.23 17.56
N GLY A 342 -8.54 -10.50 16.75
CA GLY A 342 -8.86 -10.89 15.38
C GLY A 342 -7.64 -10.68 14.48
N GLY A 343 -6.70 -11.61 14.52
CA GLY A 343 -5.56 -11.66 13.60
C GLY A 343 -6.06 -11.81 12.17
N PHE A 344 -5.98 -10.73 11.37
CA PHE A 344 -6.15 -10.82 9.94
C PHE A 344 -4.85 -11.34 9.32
N LYS A 345 -4.82 -12.64 9.04
CA LYS A 345 -3.88 -13.23 8.10
C LYS A 345 -4.16 -12.64 6.72
N THR A 346 -3.35 -11.67 6.31
CA THR A 346 -3.13 -11.37 4.90
C THR A 346 -2.25 -12.48 4.32
N GLU A 347 -2.83 -13.63 4.01
CA GLU A 347 -2.20 -14.62 3.14
C GLU A 347 -2.35 -14.13 1.70
N PHE A 348 -1.33 -13.41 1.22
CA PHE A 348 -1.07 -13.26 -0.21
C PHE A 348 -0.03 -14.30 -0.60
N ARG A 349 -0.48 -15.35 -1.29
CA ARG A 349 0.36 -16.12 -2.21
C ARG A 349 0.07 -15.66 -3.63
#